data_AF-A0A133XHS1-F1
#
_entry.id   AF-A0A133XHS1-F1
#
_cell.length_a   1.000
_cell.length_b   1.000
_cell.length_c   1.000
_cell.angle_alpha   90.00
_cell.angle_beta   90.00
_cell.angle_gamma   90.00
#
_symmetry.space_group_name_H-M   'P 1'
#
loop_
_entity.id
_entity.type
_entity.pdbx_description
1 polymer ?
#
loop_
_entity_poly.entity_id
_entity_poly.type
_entity_poly.pdbx_seq_one_letter_code
_entity_poly.pdbx_strand_id
1 'polypeptide(L)'
;MHKLAAIAARETAQLTEFIALLKLEQDALKRADASALPAISEQKLRLVEALNAIEQERGVALGADAGENARSAMTRWLAANPEQKDIASSWKHLMDLAREAKQLHELNGQLIKMHLHQTGELLAVLTQQFQKNTLYGSDGQTSSTSGSRIVDSA
;
A
#
# COMPACT_ATOMS: atom_id res chain seq x y z
N MET A 1 -29.80 -17.98 7.72
CA MET A 1 -29.83 -16.62 7.14
C MET A 1 -29.08 -15.58 7.99
N HIS A 2 -29.37 -15.43 9.29
CA HIS A 2 -28.76 -14.39 10.14
C HIS A 2 -27.21 -14.35 10.17
N LYS A 3 -26.54 -15.50 10.01
CA LYS A 3 -25.08 -15.59 10.05
C LYS A 3 -24.40 -14.82 8.90
N LEU A 4 -24.85 -15.00 7.66
CA LEU A 4 -24.25 -14.31 6.49
C LEU A 4 -24.52 -12.81 6.52
N ALA A 5 -25.71 -12.39 6.94
CA ALA A 5 -26.03 -10.98 7.11
C ALA A 5 -25.16 -10.32 8.19
N ALA A 6 -24.93 -11.00 9.32
CA ALA A 6 -24.04 -10.51 10.37
C ALA A 6 -22.58 -10.43 9.93
N ILE A 7 -22.11 -11.41 9.15
CA ILE A 7 -20.77 -11.40 8.54
C ILE A 7 -20.63 -10.20 7.60
N ALA A 8 -21.59 -10.01 6.67
CA ALA A 8 -21.56 -8.90 5.71
C ALA A 8 -21.60 -7.52 6.39
N ALA A 9 -22.35 -7.37 7.48
CA ALA A 9 -22.40 -6.12 8.25
C ALA A 9 -21.07 -5.83 8.95
N ARG A 10 -20.46 -6.82 9.61
CA ARG A 10 -19.12 -6.68 10.21
C ARG A 10 -18.06 -6.33 9.16
N GLU A 11 -18.09 -7.01 8.02
CA GLU A 11 -17.14 -6.77 6.94
C GLU A 11 -17.27 -5.35 6.38
N THR A 12 -18.51 -4.88 6.20
CA THR A 12 -18.79 -3.50 5.76
C THR A 12 -18.24 -2.48 6.74
N ALA A 13 -18.43 -2.70 8.05
CA ALA A 13 -17.91 -1.81 9.09
C ALA A 13 -16.37 -1.75 9.07
N GLN A 14 -15.70 -2.90 9.03
CA GLN A 14 -14.23 -2.96 8.98
C GLN A 14 -13.65 -2.36 7.70
N LEU A 15 -14.32 -2.58 6.56
CA LEU A 15 -13.87 -2.03 5.28
C LEU A 15 -14.06 -0.51 5.22
N THR A 16 -15.12 0.01 5.85
CA THR A 16 -15.34 1.45 6.01
C THR A 16 -14.24 2.07 6.88
N GLU A 17 -13.90 1.43 7.99
CA GLU A 17 -12.79 1.86 8.86
C GLU A 17 -11.45 1.82 8.11
N PHE A 18 -11.21 0.78 7.32
CA PHE A 18 -10.02 0.65 6.49
C PHE A 18 -9.93 1.75 5.43
N ILE A 19 -11.03 2.10 4.77
CA ILE A 19 -11.10 3.23 3.82
C ILE A 19 -10.78 4.55 4.54
N ALA A 20 -11.34 4.79 5.73
CA ALA A 20 -11.03 5.98 6.51
C ALA A 20 -9.54 6.06 6.87
N LEU A 21 -8.93 4.93 7.25
CA LEU A 21 -7.50 4.84 7.53
C LEU A 21 -6.64 5.10 6.28
N LEU A 22 -7.04 4.58 5.11
CA LEU A 22 -6.36 4.86 3.84
C LEU A 22 -6.46 6.35 3.45
N LYS A 23 -7.57 7.02 3.74
CA LYS A 23 -7.70 8.47 3.54
C LYS A 23 -6.80 9.24 4.50
N LEU A 24 -6.72 8.84 5.77
CA LEU A 24 -5.79 9.43 6.74
C LEU A 24 -4.33 9.27 6.30
N GLU A 25 -3.96 8.08 5.82
CA GLU A 25 -2.64 7.82 5.24
C GLU A 25 -2.36 8.73 4.05
N GLN A 26 -3.33 8.88 3.15
CA GLN A 26 -3.19 9.74 2.00
C GLN A 26 -2.93 11.19 2.38
N ASP A 27 -3.63 11.69 3.40
CA ASP A 27 -3.46 13.07 3.87
C ASP A 27 -2.14 13.28 4.61
N ALA A 28 -1.65 12.28 5.33
CA ALA A 28 -0.29 12.29 5.89
C ALA A 28 0.77 12.34 4.78
N LEU A 29 0.62 11.49 3.75
CA LEU A 29 1.51 11.45 2.59
C LEU A 29 1.49 12.76 1.80
N LYS A 30 0.32 13.36 1.55
CA LYS A 30 0.20 14.66 0.88
C LYS A 30 0.90 15.79 1.65
N ARG A 31 0.86 15.75 2.99
CA ARG A 31 1.50 16.73 3.87
C ARG A 31 2.98 16.42 4.15
N ALA A 32 3.50 15.34 3.59
CA ALA A 32 4.84 14.81 3.91
C ALA A 32 5.06 14.59 5.42
N ASP A 33 4.00 14.26 6.16
CA ASP A 33 4.07 13.96 7.59
C ASP A 33 4.47 12.50 7.80
N ALA A 34 5.77 12.24 7.76
CA ALA A 34 6.33 10.91 7.99
C ALA A 34 6.12 10.42 9.43
N SER A 35 5.90 11.32 10.40
CA SER A 35 5.76 10.96 11.81
C SER A 35 4.43 10.25 12.11
N ALA A 36 3.39 10.50 11.30
CA ALA A 36 2.10 9.85 11.42
C ALA A 36 2.05 8.44 10.80
N LEU A 37 2.96 8.11 9.87
CA LEU A 37 2.92 6.86 9.10
C LEU A 37 3.10 5.57 9.92
N PRO A 38 3.95 5.51 10.98
CA PRO A 38 4.09 4.31 11.79
C PRO A 38 2.78 3.88 12.47
N ALA A 39 2.09 4.81 13.12
CA ALA A 39 0.82 4.52 13.80
C ALA A 39 -0.28 4.08 12.82
N ILE A 40 -0.32 4.70 11.64
CA ILE A 40 -1.24 4.33 10.55
C ILE A 40 -0.93 2.92 10.04
N SER A 41 0.36 2.58 9.90
CA SER A 41 0.81 1.25 9.42
C SER A 41 0.43 0.14 10.39
N GLU A 42 0.57 0.36 11.70
CA GLU A 42 0.14 -0.60 12.73
C GLU A 42 -1.38 -0.82 12.71
N GLN A 43 -2.17 0.25 12.61
CA GLN A 43 -3.62 0.15 12.49
C GLN A 43 -4.04 -0.60 11.23
N LYS A 44 -3.33 -0.34 10.11
CA LYS A 44 -3.59 -0.99 8.83
C LYS A 44 -3.38 -2.50 8.93
N LEU A 45 -2.29 -2.94 9.55
CA LEU A 45 -2.00 -4.36 9.74
C LEU A 45 -3.13 -5.06 10.52
N ARG A 46 -3.58 -4.47 11.64
CA ARG A 46 -4.69 -5.01 12.44
C ARG A 46 -5.99 -5.13 11.65
N LEU A 47 -6.33 -4.11 10.86
CA LEU A 47 -7.54 -4.15 10.04
C LEU A 47 -7.45 -5.19 8.91
N VAL A 48 -6.28 -5.35 8.29
CA VAL A 48 -6.06 -6.39 7.27
C VAL A 48 -6.22 -7.79 7.87
N GLU A 49 -5.65 -8.05 9.03
CA GLU A 49 -5.82 -9.32 9.74
C GLU A 49 -7.29 -9.60 10.08
N ALA A 50 -8.01 -8.57 10.55
CA ALA A 50 -9.41 -8.70 10.89
C ALA A 50 -10.30 -8.96 9.65
N LEU A 51 -10.05 -8.26 8.53
CA LEU A 51 -10.73 -8.49 7.27
C LEU A 51 -10.47 -9.90 6.72
N ASN A 52 -9.23 -10.37 6.80
CA ASN A 52 -8.86 -11.74 6.41
C ASN A 52 -9.62 -12.78 7.25
N ALA A 53 -9.75 -12.56 8.57
CA ALA A 53 -10.51 -13.46 9.44
C ALA A 53 -11.99 -13.51 9.04
N ILE A 54 -12.62 -12.36 8.73
CA ILE A 54 -14.02 -12.32 8.27
C ILE A 54 -14.17 -13.03 6.92
N GLU A 55 -13.23 -12.86 6.00
CA GLU A 55 -13.25 -13.56 4.72
C GLU A 55 -13.22 -15.09 4.90
N GLN A 56 -12.41 -15.60 5.83
CA GLN A 56 -12.39 -17.02 6.18
C GLN A 56 -13.72 -17.47 6.82
N GLU A 57 -14.27 -16.69 7.77
CA GLU A 57 -15.59 -16.97 8.37
C GLU A 57 -16.69 -17.05 7.30
N ARG A 58 -16.65 -16.15 6.31
CA ARG A 58 -17.58 -16.13 5.18
C ARG A 58 -17.41 -17.37 4.29
N GLY A 59 -16.17 -17.73 3.96
CA GLY A 59 -15.87 -18.93 3.18
C GLY A 59 -16.43 -20.20 3.82
N VAL A 60 -16.24 -20.35 5.13
CA VAL A 60 -16.82 -21.47 5.90
C VAL A 60 -18.35 -21.41 5.91
N ALA A 61 -18.95 -20.23 6.09
CA ALA A 61 -20.40 -20.07 6.09
C ALA A 61 -21.06 -20.37 4.74
N LEU A 62 -20.34 -20.17 3.64
CA LEU A 62 -20.81 -20.44 2.28
C LEU A 62 -20.54 -21.88 1.82
N GLY A 63 -19.76 -22.66 2.58
CA GLY A 63 -19.27 -23.97 2.14
C GLY A 63 -18.44 -23.83 0.87
N ALA A 64 -17.47 -22.90 0.89
CA ALA A 64 -16.55 -22.72 -0.23
C ALA A 64 -15.67 -23.96 -0.40
N ASP A 65 -15.51 -24.42 -1.64
CA ASP A 65 -14.62 -25.54 -1.95
C ASP A 65 -13.16 -25.14 -1.72
N ALA A 66 -12.29 -26.14 -1.52
CA ALA A 66 -10.86 -25.89 -1.34
C ALA A 66 -10.27 -25.17 -2.56
N GLY A 67 -9.84 -23.92 -2.38
CA GLY A 67 -9.32 -23.06 -3.46
C GLY A 67 -10.38 -22.25 -4.22
N GLU A 68 -11.67 -22.36 -3.87
CA GLU A 68 -12.70 -21.46 -4.38
C GLU A 68 -12.48 -20.06 -3.80
N ASN A 69 -12.37 -19.05 -4.67
CA ASN A 69 -12.27 -17.68 -4.20
C ASN A 69 -13.60 -17.25 -3.55
N ALA A 70 -13.52 -16.42 -2.51
CA ALA A 70 -14.69 -16.05 -1.71
C ALA A 70 -15.80 -15.35 -2.51
N ARG A 71 -15.43 -14.64 -3.59
CA ARG A 71 -16.37 -13.98 -4.50
C ARG A 71 -17.18 -14.97 -5.34
N SER A 72 -16.54 -16.02 -5.83
CA SER A 72 -17.17 -17.10 -6.59
C SER A 72 -18.15 -17.85 -5.70
N ALA A 73 -17.73 -18.20 -4.48
CA ALA A 73 -18.59 -18.87 -3.50
C ALA A 73 -19.85 -18.05 -3.19
N MET A 74 -19.69 -16.73 -2.99
CA MET A 74 -20.82 -15.84 -2.73
C MET A 74 -21.73 -15.67 -3.95
N THR A 75 -21.17 -15.60 -5.15
CA THR A 75 -21.95 -15.50 -6.40
C THR A 75 -22.79 -16.76 -6.63
N ARG A 76 -22.18 -17.94 -6.42
CA ARG A 76 -22.87 -19.25 -6.48
C ARG A 76 -24.01 -19.32 -5.46
N TRP A 77 -23.75 -18.89 -4.22
CA TRP A 77 -24.75 -18.90 -3.17
C TRP A 77 -25.92 -17.95 -3.47
N LEU A 78 -25.65 -16.73 -3.94
CA LEU A 78 -26.69 -15.77 -4.34
C LEU A 78 -27.54 -16.27 -5.52
N ALA A 79 -26.93 -16.96 -6.48
CA ALA A 79 -27.65 -17.57 -7.59
C ALA A 79 -28.60 -18.70 -7.12
N ALA A 80 -28.21 -19.44 -6.08
CA ALA A 80 -29.03 -20.49 -5.48
C ALA A 80 -30.12 -19.96 -4.52
N ASN A 81 -30.03 -18.70 -4.08
CA ASN A 81 -30.96 -18.08 -3.11
C ASN A 81 -31.48 -16.71 -3.62
N PRO A 82 -32.21 -16.67 -4.75
CA PRO A 82 -32.64 -15.43 -5.40
C PRO A 82 -33.61 -14.59 -4.56
N GLU A 83 -34.26 -15.19 -3.56
CA GLU A 83 -35.14 -14.51 -2.62
C GLU A 83 -34.39 -13.60 -1.64
N GLN A 84 -33.07 -13.78 -1.46
CA GLN A 84 -32.22 -13.06 -0.51
C GLN A 84 -31.75 -11.71 -1.03
N LYS A 85 -32.68 -10.85 -1.44
CA LYS A 85 -32.36 -9.54 -2.05
C LYS A 85 -31.52 -8.64 -1.14
N ASP A 86 -31.76 -8.66 0.17
CA ASP A 86 -31.04 -7.83 1.15
C ASP A 86 -29.56 -8.23 1.27
N ILE A 87 -29.27 -9.53 1.18
CA ILE A 87 -27.90 -10.04 1.20
C ILE A 87 -27.22 -9.71 -0.13
N ALA A 88 -27.94 -9.80 -1.25
CA ALA A 88 -27.42 -9.41 -2.56
C ALA A 88 -27.06 -7.91 -2.63
N SER A 89 -27.90 -7.03 -2.08
CA SER A 89 -27.60 -5.59 -2.01
C SER A 89 -26.42 -5.29 -1.09
N SER A 90 -26.37 -5.93 0.08
CA SER A 90 -25.26 -5.79 1.03
C SER A 90 -23.94 -6.25 0.41
N TRP A 91 -23.96 -7.37 -0.32
CA TRP A 91 -22.80 -7.88 -1.05
C TRP A 91 -22.32 -6.91 -2.13
N LYS A 92 -23.25 -6.34 -2.91
CA LYS A 92 -22.91 -5.34 -3.91
C LYS A 92 -22.24 -4.13 -3.28
N HIS A 93 -22.80 -3.61 -2.20
CA HIS A 93 -22.23 -2.49 -1.46
C HIS A 93 -20.81 -2.79 -0.95
N LEU A 94 -20.61 -3.98 -0.38
CA LEU A 94 -19.29 -4.44 0.04
C LEU A 94 -18.27 -4.45 -1.12
N MET A 95 -18.67 -4.93 -2.30
CA MET A 95 -17.80 -4.93 -3.49
C MET A 95 -17.45 -3.52 -3.97
N ASP A 96 -18.36 -2.56 -3.81
CA ASP A 96 -18.10 -1.17 -4.14
C ASP A 96 -17.09 -0.54 -3.17
N LEU A 97 -17.24 -0.78 -1.87
CA LEU A 97 -16.27 -0.38 -0.85
C LEU A 97 -14.89 -1.03 -1.10
N ALA A 98 -14.84 -2.31 -1.46
CA ALA A 98 -13.58 -3.01 -1.71
C ALA A 98 -12.84 -2.41 -2.92
N ARG A 99 -13.60 -1.95 -3.93
CA ARG A 99 -13.04 -1.22 -5.08
C ARG A 99 -12.46 0.13 -4.67
N GLU A 100 -13.17 0.89 -3.84
CA GLU A 100 -12.68 2.17 -3.31
C GLU A 100 -11.39 1.97 -2.49
N ALA A 101 -11.38 1.00 -1.58
CA ALA A 101 -10.21 0.68 -0.77
C ALA A 101 -9.00 0.32 -1.65
N LYS A 102 -9.19 -0.48 -2.70
CA LYS A 102 -8.13 -0.82 -3.66
C LYS A 102 -7.59 0.42 -4.38
N GLN A 103 -8.46 1.29 -4.88
CA GLN A 103 -8.05 2.52 -5.55
C GLN A 103 -7.26 3.45 -4.64
N LEU A 104 -7.72 3.64 -3.40
CA LEU A 104 -7.00 4.44 -2.40
C LEU A 104 -5.63 3.84 -2.06
N HIS A 105 -5.57 2.51 -1.89
CA HIS A 105 -4.31 1.82 -1.63
C HIS A 105 -3.30 2.00 -2.78
N GLU A 106 -3.75 1.85 -4.03
CA GLU A 106 -2.91 2.08 -5.21
C GLU A 106 -2.40 3.52 -5.29
N LEU A 107 -3.26 4.50 -5.04
CA LEU A 107 -2.88 5.92 -5.04
C LEU A 107 -1.89 6.25 -3.92
N ASN A 108 -2.09 5.72 -2.72
CA ASN A 108 -1.14 5.90 -1.61
C ASN A 108 0.21 5.27 -1.94
N GLY A 109 0.22 4.09 -2.56
CA GLY A 109 1.44 3.45 -3.06
C GLY A 109 2.19 4.29 -4.10
N GLN A 110 1.47 4.99 -4.98
CA GLN A 110 2.10 5.93 -5.93
C GLN A 110 2.71 7.14 -5.22
N LEU A 111 2.02 7.72 -4.23
CA LEU A 111 2.56 8.83 -3.43
C LEU A 111 3.84 8.43 -2.68
N ILE A 112 3.86 7.25 -2.07
CA ILE A 112 5.06 6.72 -1.40
C ILE A 112 6.23 6.60 -2.39
N LYS A 113 5.98 6.02 -3.57
CA LYS A 113 7.02 5.90 -4.62
C LYS A 113 7.56 7.25 -5.07
N MET A 114 6.68 8.25 -5.23
CA MET A 114 7.07 9.61 -5.59
C MET A 114 7.98 10.23 -4.53
N HIS A 115 7.61 10.14 -3.25
CA HIS A 115 8.43 10.67 -2.14
C HIS A 115 9.80 9.99 -2.03
N LEU A 116 9.85 8.67 -2.21
CA LEU A 116 11.10 7.91 -2.22
C LEU A 116 12.01 8.33 -3.38
N HIS A 117 11.44 8.54 -4.57
CA HIS A 117 12.19 9.00 -5.72
C HIS A 117 12.80 10.40 -5.48
N GLN A 118 11.98 11.37 -5.05
CA GLN A 118 12.43 12.74 -4.76
C GLN A 118 13.52 12.76 -3.67
N THR A 119 13.34 11.99 -2.60
CA THR A 119 14.34 11.89 -1.52
C THR A 119 15.65 11.30 -2.04
N GLY A 120 15.59 10.28 -2.89
CA GLY A 120 16.76 9.69 -3.53
C GLY A 120 17.52 10.67 -4.43
N GLU A 121 16.81 11.45 -5.24
CA GLU A 121 17.41 12.48 -6.09
C GLU A 121 18.10 13.58 -5.27
N LEU A 122 17.45 14.07 -4.20
CA LEU A 122 18.03 15.08 -3.31
C LEU A 122 19.29 14.55 -2.60
N LEU A 123 19.26 13.31 -2.11
CA LEU A 123 20.45 12.67 -1.52
C LEU A 123 21.57 12.52 -2.54
N ALA A 124 21.26 12.16 -3.80
CA ALA A 124 22.26 12.07 -4.86
C ALA A 124 22.91 13.44 -5.16
N VAL A 125 22.12 14.51 -5.20
CA VAL A 125 22.64 15.88 -5.40
C VAL A 125 23.53 16.30 -4.24
N LEU A 126 23.09 16.11 -2.99
CA LEU A 126 23.86 16.48 -1.80
C LEU A 126 25.19 15.70 -1.74
N THR A 127 25.15 14.38 -1.95
CA THR A 127 26.35 13.53 -1.93
C THR A 127 27.32 13.83 -3.09
N GLN A 128 26.83 14.15 -4.28
CA GLN A 128 27.67 14.58 -5.40
C GLN A 128 28.36 15.93 -5.13
N GLN A 129 27.68 16.87 -4.45
CA GLN A 129 28.28 18.14 -4.02
C GLN A 129 29.40 17.91 -3.00
N PHE A 130 29.21 17.00 -2.03
CA PHE A 130 30.29 16.62 -1.10
C PHE A 130 31.50 16.03 -1.83
N GLN A 131 31.30 15.15 -2.80
CA GLN A 131 32.41 14.58 -3.58
C GLN A 131 33.16 15.63 -4.41
N LYS A 132 32.45 16.58 -5.03
CA LYS A 132 33.09 17.71 -5.76
C LYS A 132 33.88 18.63 -4.83
N ASN A 133 33.37 18.90 -3.63
CA ASN A 133 34.05 19.73 -2.63
C ASN A 133 35.26 19.01 -1.99
N THR A 134 35.25 17.68 -1.91
CA THR A 134 36.41 16.88 -1.48
C THR A 134 37.47 16.76 -2.57
N LEU A 135 37.08 16.69 -3.85
CA LEU A 135 38.02 16.70 -4.98
C LEU A 135 38.66 18.08 -5.23
N TYR A 136 38.05 19.14 -4.71
CA TYR A 136 38.56 20.51 -4.70
C TYR A 136 38.65 20.99 -3.24
N GLY A 137 39.59 20.43 -2.48
CA GLY A 137 39.86 20.92 -1.13
C GLY A 137 40.21 22.41 -1.14
N SER A 138 39.89 23.11 -0.04
CA SER A 138 40.22 24.53 0.20
C SER A 138 41.68 24.90 -0.01
N ASP A 139 42.55 23.89 -0.11
CA ASP A 139 43.99 24.03 -0.19
C ASP A 139 44.49 23.91 -1.64
N GLY A 140 43.59 23.83 -2.63
CA GLY A 140 43.90 23.89 -4.06
C GLY A 140 44.77 22.73 -4.59
N GLN A 141 45.00 21.69 -3.79
CA GLN A 141 45.77 20.54 -4.22
C GLN A 141 44.85 19.51 -4.87
N THR A 142 44.75 19.58 -6.19
CA THR A 142 44.30 18.44 -6.99
C THR A 142 45.33 17.33 -6.81
N SER A 143 44.95 16.17 -6.28
CA SER A 143 45.77 14.97 -6.43
C SER A 143 45.74 14.59 -7.91
N SER A 144 46.64 15.18 -8.70
CA SER A 144 46.90 14.75 -10.06
C SER A 144 47.31 13.28 -9.97
N THR A 145 46.49 12.40 -10.50
CA THR A 145 46.92 11.08 -10.92
C THR A 145 48.13 11.29 -11.83
N SER A 146 49.33 11.11 -11.26
CA SER A 146 50.59 11.18 -11.98
C SER A 146 50.64 10.01 -12.96
N GLY A 147 50.12 10.27 -14.15
CA GLY A 147 50.18 9.40 -15.32
C GLY A 147 50.81 10.13 -16.49
N SER A 148 51.87 10.92 -16.23
CA SER A 148 52.71 11.46 -17.29
C SER A 148 53.82 10.45 -17.60
N ARG A 149 53.62 9.67 -18.66
CA ARG A 149 54.70 8.95 -19.36
C ARG A 149 54.70 9.38 -20.82
N ILE A 150 55.36 10.49 -21.07
CA ILE A 150 55.86 10.98 -22.36
C ILE A 150 57.18 11.65 -21.93
N VAL A 151 58.41 11.39 -22.40
CA VAL A 151 58.99 10.73 -23.58
C VAL A 151 60.52 10.62 -23.33
N ASP A 152 61.13 9.62 -23.97
CA ASP A 152 62.41 9.66 -24.72
C ASP A 152 63.72 10.16 -24.08
N SER A 153 64.78 9.35 -24.13
CA SER A 153 66.20 9.76 -24.14
C SER A 153 67.17 8.57 -24.39
N ALA A 154 67.87 8.67 -25.53
CA ALA A 154 69.18 8.08 -25.92
C ALA A 154 69.28 6.60 -26.35
#